data_AF-C7D8Z6-F1
#
_entry.id   AF-C7D8Z6-F1
#
_cell.length_a   1.000
_cell.length_b   1.000
_cell.length_c   1.000
_cell.angle_alpha   90.00
_cell.angle_beta   90.00
_cell.angle_gamma   90.00
#
_symmetry.space_group_name_H-M   'P 1'
#
loop_
_entity.id
_entity.type
_entity.pdbx_description
1 polymer ?
#
loop_
_entity_poly.entity_id
_entity_poly.type
_entity_poly.pdbx_seq_one_letter_code
_entity_poly.pdbx_strand_id
1 'polypeptide(L)'
;MSEVDFRDFNSAEAWFETQSIEMRCAMASLAALRVVAEIGRSKASSKGPLALASLRATLISAGRGSGQPTDMDWGAAADPAANSATRSANSTADSTVFSAVNYCLSATNFTTISANSATNSVNSAADFATDFATTLDASLDHAALIRTPVWGEQDVPDIIAENHRGFLGFLFANDAWTFWREFYEGMWNGTFDNWDLAFEVIRIEDAEWEKGHVHIDEVIEALRDGRVSPASTEEKRTTELGLKT
;
A
#
# COMPACT_ATOMS: atom_id res chain seq x y z
N MET A 1 -8.32 -2.22 29.50
CA MET A 1 -7.80 -1.08 28.72
C MET A 1 -8.95 -0.10 28.53
N SER A 2 -8.70 1.21 28.62
CA SER A 2 -9.69 2.18 28.16
C SER A 2 -9.97 1.94 26.69
N GLU A 3 -11.24 2.01 26.30
CA GLU A 3 -11.67 1.96 24.91
C GLU A 3 -10.96 3.07 24.12
N VAL A 4 -10.34 2.73 22.99
CA VAL A 4 -9.64 3.69 22.14
C VAL A 4 -10.66 4.31 21.20
N ASP A 5 -10.88 5.62 21.33
CA ASP A 5 -11.64 6.40 20.35
C ASP A 5 -10.73 6.78 19.19
N PHE A 6 -10.84 6.06 18.06
CA PHE A 6 -9.99 6.36 16.90
C PHE A 6 -10.39 7.66 16.19
N ARG A 7 -11.54 8.26 16.51
CA ARG A 7 -11.92 9.59 16.00
C ARG A 7 -11.15 10.70 16.70
N ASP A 8 -10.63 10.45 17.91
CA ASP A 8 -9.65 11.33 18.55
C ASP A 8 -8.25 10.99 18.07
N PHE A 9 -7.64 11.95 17.35
CA PHE A 9 -6.29 11.80 16.82
C PHE A 9 -5.27 11.43 17.91
N ASN A 10 -5.35 12.04 19.10
CA ASN A 10 -4.37 11.78 20.15
C ASN A 10 -4.53 10.37 20.74
N SER A 11 -5.77 9.90 20.90
CA SER A 11 -6.07 8.55 21.36
C SER A 11 -5.63 7.49 20.34
N ALA A 12 -5.91 7.71 19.06
CA ALA A 12 -5.43 6.84 17.98
C ALA A 12 -3.90 6.80 17.91
N GLU A 13 -3.24 7.95 17.97
CA GLU A 13 -1.78 8.07 17.97
C GLU A 13 -1.16 7.32 19.15
N ALA A 14 -1.65 7.57 20.38
CA ALA A 14 -1.18 6.89 21.57
C ALA A 14 -1.36 5.36 21.49
N TRP A 15 -2.46 4.88 20.89
CA TRP A 15 -2.62 3.45 20.64
C TRP A 15 -1.59 2.93 19.65
N PHE A 16 -1.42 3.59 18.50
CA PHE A 16 -0.47 3.18 17.47
C PHE A 16 0.97 3.15 17.98
N GLU A 17 1.37 4.06 18.87
CA GLU A 17 2.70 4.07 19.51
C GLU A 17 2.97 2.80 20.33
N THR A 18 1.93 2.14 20.86
CA THR A 18 2.06 0.88 21.60
C THR A 18 2.10 -0.36 20.72
N GLN A 19 1.77 -0.24 19.43
CA GLN A 19 1.68 -1.37 18.51
C GLN A 19 3.01 -1.69 17.83
N SER A 20 3.20 -2.97 17.49
CA SER A 20 4.28 -3.41 16.60
C SER A 20 4.23 -2.67 15.25
N ILE A 21 5.37 -2.56 14.56
CA ILE A 21 5.41 -1.92 13.24
C ILE A 21 4.58 -2.70 12.21
N GLU A 22 4.56 -4.03 12.31
CA GLU A 22 3.77 -4.91 11.43
C GLU A 22 2.27 -4.60 11.58
N MET A 23 1.76 -4.53 12.81
CA MET A 23 0.36 -4.15 13.07
C MET A 23 0.02 -2.77 12.49
N ARG A 24 0.90 -1.78 12.66
CA ARG A 24 0.71 -0.43 12.09
C ARG A 24 0.64 -0.47 10.56
N CYS A 25 1.58 -1.15 9.92
CA CYS A 25 1.63 -1.31 8.47
C CYS A 25 0.40 -2.06 7.92
N ALA A 26 -0.08 -3.08 8.63
CA ALA A 26 -1.29 -3.81 8.25
C ALA A 26 -2.52 -2.91 8.30
N MET A 27 -2.76 -2.21 9.41
CA MET A 27 -3.86 -1.25 9.56
C MET A 27 -3.80 -0.14 8.51
N ALA A 28 -2.62 0.43 8.27
CA ALA A 28 -2.41 1.48 7.30
C ALA A 28 -2.74 1.02 5.88
N SER A 29 -2.33 -0.19 5.50
CA SER A 29 -2.61 -0.74 4.17
C SER A 29 -4.10 -0.95 3.92
N LEU A 30 -4.84 -1.49 4.90
CA LEU A 30 -6.29 -1.68 4.81
C LEU A 30 -7.03 -0.35 4.70
N ALA A 31 -6.63 0.64 5.49
CA ALA A 31 -7.17 2.00 5.40
C ALA A 31 -6.89 2.63 4.02
N ALA A 32 -5.67 2.46 3.48
CA ALA A 32 -5.33 3.01 2.17
C ALA A 32 -6.10 2.36 1.02
N LEU A 33 -6.38 1.05 1.10
CA LEU A 33 -7.20 0.35 0.10
C LEU A 33 -8.64 0.91 0.02
N ARG A 34 -9.20 1.37 1.14
CA ARG A 34 -10.52 2.06 1.15
C ARG A 34 -10.47 3.36 0.37
N VAL A 35 -9.39 4.12 0.52
CA VAL A 35 -9.24 5.45 -0.10
C VAL A 35 -8.79 5.36 -1.56
N VAL A 36 -8.02 4.33 -1.93
CA VAL A 36 -7.54 4.11 -3.32
C VAL A 36 -8.69 4.05 -4.31
N ALA A 37 -9.87 3.58 -3.90
CA ALA A 37 -11.08 3.58 -4.72
C ALA A 37 -11.45 4.98 -5.24
N GLU A 38 -11.14 6.05 -4.49
CA GLU A 38 -11.42 7.44 -4.89
C GLU A 38 -10.63 7.87 -6.14
N ILE A 39 -9.51 7.19 -6.46
CA ILE A 39 -8.75 7.45 -7.71
C ILE A 39 -9.65 7.26 -8.94
N GLY A 40 -10.67 6.40 -8.85
CA GLY A 40 -11.71 6.23 -9.87
C GLY A 40 -12.36 7.56 -10.30
N ARG A 41 -12.44 8.55 -9.41
CA ARG A 41 -13.05 9.87 -9.65
C ARG A 41 -12.11 10.90 -10.25
N SER A 42 -10.80 10.69 -10.15
CA SER A 42 -9.79 11.65 -10.64
C SER A 42 -9.83 11.80 -12.17
N LYS A 43 -9.15 12.82 -12.72
CA LYS A 43 -9.09 13.03 -14.18
C LYS A 43 -8.22 11.96 -14.86
N ALA A 44 -8.62 11.52 -16.05
CA ALA A 44 -7.98 10.41 -16.77
C ALA A 44 -6.45 10.55 -16.96
N SER A 45 -5.94 11.76 -17.20
CA SER A 45 -4.51 12.00 -17.46
C SER A 45 -3.59 11.75 -16.27
N SER A 46 -4.13 11.73 -15.05
CA SER A 46 -3.34 11.57 -13.82
C SER A 46 -3.59 10.26 -13.07
N LYS A 47 -4.56 9.44 -13.55
CA LYS A 47 -4.93 8.17 -12.91
C LYS A 47 -3.79 7.18 -12.85
N GLY A 48 -3.07 6.98 -13.95
CA GLY A 48 -2.02 5.96 -14.05
C GLY A 48 -0.90 6.15 -13.03
N PRO A 49 -0.14 7.26 -13.06
CA PRO A 49 0.94 7.50 -12.10
C PRO A 49 0.47 7.49 -10.65
N LEU A 50 -0.69 8.10 -10.36
CA LEU A 50 -1.26 8.13 -9.01
C LEU A 50 -1.64 6.73 -8.52
N ALA A 51 -2.31 5.93 -9.36
CA ALA A 51 -2.67 4.55 -9.03
C ALA A 51 -1.43 3.69 -8.78
N LEU A 52 -0.43 3.76 -9.67
CA LEU A 52 0.81 2.98 -9.53
C LEU A 52 1.53 3.31 -8.22
N ALA A 53 1.71 4.59 -7.92
CA ALA A 53 2.40 5.02 -6.71
C ALA A 53 1.62 4.65 -5.45
N SER A 54 0.29 4.80 -5.46
CA SER A 54 -0.57 4.47 -4.32
C SER A 54 -0.60 2.97 -4.04
N LEU A 55 -0.73 2.16 -5.10
CA LEU A 55 -0.75 0.71 -4.98
C LEU A 55 0.62 0.15 -4.59
N ARG A 56 1.73 0.70 -5.11
CA ARG A 56 3.08 0.34 -4.68
C ARG A 56 3.29 0.61 -3.18
N ALA A 57 2.93 1.80 -2.70
CA ALA A 57 3.04 2.15 -1.29
C ALA A 57 2.17 1.23 -0.40
N THR A 58 0.96 0.94 -0.85
CA THR A 58 0.03 0.02 -0.17
C THR A 58 0.59 -1.39 -0.13
N LEU A 59 1.17 -1.88 -1.23
CA LEU A 59 1.81 -3.19 -1.34
C LEU A 59 2.97 -3.34 -0.36
N ILE A 60 3.85 -2.33 -0.28
CA ILE A 60 4.99 -2.33 0.66
C ILE A 60 4.49 -2.37 2.11
N SER A 61 3.52 -1.52 2.46
CA SER A 61 2.93 -1.51 3.80
C SER A 61 2.24 -2.84 4.11
N ALA A 62 1.45 -3.38 3.20
CA ALA A 62 0.78 -4.66 3.39
C ALA A 62 1.78 -5.81 3.54
N GLY A 63 2.84 -5.80 2.72
CA GLY A 63 3.95 -6.74 2.82
C GLY A 63 4.62 -6.69 4.18
N ARG A 64 4.98 -5.50 4.68
CA ARG A 64 5.56 -5.36 6.02
C ARG A 64 4.58 -5.84 7.09
N GLY A 65 3.30 -5.52 6.93
CA GLY A 65 2.22 -5.94 7.82
C GLY A 65 1.98 -7.44 7.86
N SER A 66 2.42 -8.19 6.85
CA SER A 66 2.36 -9.66 6.84
C SER A 66 3.41 -10.32 7.75
N GLY A 67 4.41 -9.55 8.21
CA GLY A 67 5.50 -10.04 9.06
C GLY A 67 6.59 -10.82 8.32
N GLN A 68 6.50 -10.94 6.99
CA GLN A 68 7.51 -11.58 6.13
C GLN A 68 7.70 -10.80 4.83
N PRO A 69 8.84 -10.98 4.14
CA PRO A 69 10.04 -11.66 4.63
C PRO A 69 10.85 -10.76 5.57
N THR A 70 11.62 -11.38 6.47
CA THR A 70 12.39 -10.66 7.51
C THR A 70 13.70 -10.04 7.02
N ASP A 71 14.19 -10.48 5.86
CA ASP A 71 15.45 -10.02 5.23
C ASP A 71 15.27 -8.80 4.33
N MET A 72 14.04 -8.32 4.13
CA MET A 72 13.75 -7.19 3.27
C MET A 72 14.09 -5.86 3.94
N ASP A 73 14.80 -4.99 3.21
CA ASP A 73 15.00 -3.59 3.61
C ASP A 73 13.75 -2.76 3.28
N TRP A 74 12.79 -2.79 4.20
CA TRP A 74 11.51 -2.09 4.06
C TRP A 74 11.68 -0.57 3.98
N GLY A 75 12.73 0.00 4.57
CA GLY A 75 13.01 1.44 4.50
C GLY A 75 13.43 1.83 3.08
N ALA A 76 14.36 1.07 2.50
CA ALA A 76 14.79 1.28 1.11
C ALA A 76 13.66 1.09 0.10
N ALA A 77 12.69 0.22 0.38
CA ALA A 77 11.50 0.05 -0.47
C ALA A 77 10.48 1.19 -0.30
N ALA A 78 10.25 1.65 0.94
CA ALA A 78 9.23 2.64 1.26
C ALA A 78 9.62 4.07 0.86
N ASP A 79 10.87 4.49 1.10
CA ASP A 79 11.31 5.86 0.82
C ASP A 79 11.05 6.32 -0.64
N PRO A 80 11.40 5.52 -1.66
CA PRO A 80 11.17 5.92 -3.04
C PRO A 80 9.69 5.88 -3.44
N ALA A 81 8.94 4.91 -2.91
CA ALA A 81 7.49 4.84 -3.09
C ALA A 81 6.80 6.10 -2.52
N ALA A 82 7.28 6.61 -1.38
CA ALA A 82 6.80 7.84 -0.79
C ALA A 82 7.05 9.08 -1.65
N ASN A 83 8.27 9.19 -2.15
CA ASN A 83 8.65 10.30 -3.01
C ASN A 83 7.86 10.26 -4.34
N SER A 84 7.62 9.09 -4.90
CA SER A 84 6.83 8.91 -6.12
C SER A 84 5.35 9.26 -5.91
N ALA A 85 4.76 8.80 -4.80
CA ALA A 85 3.38 9.12 -4.46
C ALA A 85 3.18 10.61 -4.18
N THR A 86 4.11 11.24 -3.46
CA THR A 86 4.08 12.68 -3.21
C THR A 86 4.16 13.50 -4.49
N ARG A 87 5.08 13.13 -5.40
CA ARG A 87 5.19 13.77 -6.72
C ARG A 87 3.92 13.60 -7.53
N SER A 88 3.35 12.39 -7.56
CA SER A 88 2.11 12.10 -8.29
C SER A 88 0.94 12.88 -7.73
N ALA A 89 0.74 12.88 -6.41
CA ALA A 89 -0.31 13.64 -5.73
C ALA A 89 -0.21 15.15 -6.01
N ASN A 90 0.98 15.74 -5.84
CA ASN A 90 1.22 17.15 -6.12
C ASN A 90 0.88 17.53 -7.57
N SER A 91 1.05 16.60 -8.52
CA SER A 91 0.68 16.81 -9.92
C SER A 91 -0.85 16.77 -10.16
N THR A 92 -1.60 16.10 -9.29
CA THR A 92 -3.04 15.83 -9.46
C THR A 92 -3.96 16.82 -8.74
N ALA A 93 -3.44 17.61 -7.79
CA ALA A 93 -4.22 18.41 -6.83
C ALA A 93 -5.24 17.60 -6.00
N ASP A 94 -5.08 16.28 -5.92
CA ASP A 94 -6.00 15.37 -5.22
C ASP A 94 -5.48 15.04 -3.81
N SER A 95 -6.09 15.65 -2.79
CA SER A 95 -5.55 15.68 -1.42
C SER A 95 -5.89 14.44 -0.58
N THR A 96 -6.91 13.67 -0.96
CA THR A 96 -7.39 12.51 -0.19
C THR A 96 -6.53 11.28 -0.42
N VAL A 97 -6.12 11.01 -1.66
CA VAL A 97 -5.23 9.89 -2.00
C VAL A 97 -3.83 10.13 -1.45
N PHE A 98 -3.34 11.38 -1.52
CA PHE A 98 -2.07 11.79 -0.91
C PHE A 98 -1.98 11.44 0.58
N SER A 99 -3.10 11.65 1.27
CA SER A 99 -3.23 11.48 2.71
C SER A 99 -3.06 10.01 3.12
N ALA A 100 -3.76 9.11 2.45
CA ALA A 100 -3.69 7.67 2.71
C ALA A 100 -2.32 7.06 2.36
N VAL A 101 -1.71 7.51 1.27
CA VAL A 101 -0.41 6.99 0.85
C VAL A 101 0.68 7.39 1.84
N ASN A 102 0.74 8.66 2.23
CA ASN A 102 1.71 9.11 3.24
C ASN A 102 1.56 8.37 4.57
N TYR A 103 0.34 7.96 4.93
CA TYR A 103 0.11 7.16 6.14
C TYR A 103 0.69 5.74 6.05
N CYS A 104 0.52 5.04 4.91
CA CYS A 104 1.18 3.74 4.68
C CYS A 104 2.71 3.83 4.80
N LEU A 105 3.26 4.93 4.32
CA LEU A 105 4.70 5.13 4.23
C LEU A 105 5.29 5.56 5.58
N SER A 106 4.60 6.43 6.31
CA SER A 106 4.99 6.80 7.69
C SER A 106 4.92 5.60 8.63
N ALA A 107 3.91 4.72 8.45
CA ALA A 107 3.82 3.46 9.16
C ALA A 107 5.04 2.55 8.90
N THR A 108 5.56 2.55 7.67
CA THR A 108 6.72 1.72 7.28
C THR A 108 8.06 2.29 7.74
N ASN A 109 8.22 3.62 7.80
CA ASN A 109 9.52 4.27 8.02
C ASN A 109 9.79 4.79 9.44
N PHE A 110 8.82 4.74 10.37
CA PHE A 110 8.94 5.30 11.73
C PHE A 110 9.28 6.81 11.79
N THR A 111 9.47 7.49 10.65
CA THR A 111 9.79 8.90 10.56
C THR A 111 8.50 9.73 10.50
N THR A 112 8.46 10.73 11.38
CA THR A 112 7.34 11.60 11.73
C THR A 112 6.83 12.44 10.55
N ILE A 113 6.19 11.82 9.55
CA ILE A 113 5.49 12.54 8.49
C ILE A 113 4.12 11.90 8.26
N SER A 114 3.11 12.19 9.10
CA SER A 114 1.70 12.19 8.64
C SER A 114 0.68 12.80 9.63
N ALA A 115 0.98 13.86 10.39
CA ALA A 115 -0.09 14.50 11.18
C ALA A 115 -1.11 15.28 10.31
N ASN A 116 -0.67 15.83 9.17
CA ASN A 116 -1.55 16.64 8.28
C ASN A 116 -2.14 15.86 7.10
N SER A 117 -1.50 14.77 6.70
CA SER A 117 -2.03 13.77 5.75
C SER A 117 -3.01 12.81 6.42
N ALA A 118 -3.24 12.99 7.72
CA ALA A 118 -4.14 12.17 8.49
C ALA A 118 -5.58 12.62 8.25
N THR A 119 -5.99 13.86 8.51
CA THR A 119 -7.38 14.26 8.78
C THR A 119 -8.52 13.64 7.93
N ASN A 120 -8.40 13.56 6.60
CA ASN A 120 -9.45 12.93 5.76
C ASN A 120 -9.30 11.41 5.61
N SER A 121 -8.07 10.92 5.50
CA SER A 121 -7.78 9.48 5.59
C SER A 121 -7.99 8.97 7.01
N VAL A 122 -7.88 9.83 8.02
CA VAL A 122 -8.10 9.60 9.44
C VAL A 122 -9.56 9.53 9.68
N ASN A 123 -10.46 10.30 9.06
CA ASN A 123 -11.87 10.02 9.28
C ASN A 123 -12.25 8.62 8.77
N SER A 124 -11.79 8.21 7.58
CA SER A 124 -12.05 6.85 7.07
C SER A 124 -11.23 5.75 7.76
N ALA A 125 -10.00 6.03 8.18
CA ALA A 125 -9.14 5.12 8.94
C ALA A 125 -9.51 5.09 10.43
N ALA A 126 -10.14 6.12 10.95
CA ALA A 126 -10.70 6.21 12.31
C ALA A 126 -12.02 5.50 12.36
N ASP A 127 -12.89 5.69 11.38
CA ASP A 127 -14.10 4.87 11.26
C ASP A 127 -13.68 3.40 11.06
N PHE A 128 -12.69 3.11 10.19
CA PHE A 128 -12.12 1.76 10.10
C PHE A 128 -11.56 1.29 11.43
N ALA A 129 -10.67 2.04 12.08
CA ALA A 129 -9.98 1.57 13.27
C ALA A 129 -10.91 1.51 14.49
N THR A 130 -11.96 2.35 14.55
CA THR A 130 -13.04 2.22 15.55
C THR A 130 -13.80 0.92 15.30
N ASP A 131 -14.28 0.72 14.09
CA ASP A 131 -15.03 -0.50 13.71
C ASP A 131 -14.18 -1.75 13.89
N PHE A 132 -12.92 -1.66 13.52
CA PHE A 132 -11.95 -2.73 13.61
C PHE A 132 -11.56 -2.99 15.06
N ALA A 133 -11.34 -1.98 15.90
CA ALA A 133 -11.06 -2.18 17.32
C ALA A 133 -12.23 -2.78 18.10
N THR A 134 -13.48 -2.59 17.65
CA THR A 134 -14.63 -3.30 18.23
C THR A 134 -14.68 -4.78 17.85
N THR A 135 -14.06 -5.16 16.74
CA THR A 135 -13.98 -6.54 16.24
C THR A 135 -12.64 -7.21 16.56
N LEU A 136 -11.61 -6.42 16.90
CA LEU A 136 -10.28 -6.88 17.21
C LEU A 136 -10.27 -7.49 18.63
N ASP A 137 -10.32 -8.82 18.71
CA ASP A 137 -9.78 -9.48 19.89
C ASP A 137 -8.31 -9.09 20.01
N ALA A 138 -7.86 -8.68 21.20
CA ALA A 138 -6.49 -8.21 21.46
C ALA A 138 -5.40 -9.27 21.17
N SER A 139 -5.82 -10.47 20.74
CA SER A 139 -5.00 -11.60 20.32
C SER A 139 -4.74 -11.67 18.81
N LEU A 140 -5.33 -10.78 17.99
CA LEU A 140 -5.24 -10.86 16.55
C LEU A 140 -3.81 -10.65 16.05
N ASP A 141 -3.31 -11.69 15.37
CA ASP A 141 -2.05 -11.71 14.66
C ASP A 141 -2.10 -10.73 13.46
N HIS A 142 -1.04 -9.94 13.25
CA HIS A 142 -0.94 -9.00 12.13
C HIS A 142 -1.01 -9.71 10.77
N ALA A 143 -0.52 -10.94 10.68
CA ALA A 143 -0.66 -11.75 9.48
C ALA A 143 -2.12 -12.18 9.23
N ALA A 144 -2.91 -12.38 10.28
CA ALA A 144 -4.35 -12.61 10.14
C ALA A 144 -5.07 -11.33 9.71
N LEU A 145 -4.65 -10.17 10.23
CA LEU A 145 -5.20 -8.87 9.86
C LEU A 145 -5.12 -8.59 8.34
N ILE A 146 -3.96 -8.83 7.73
CA ILE A 146 -3.76 -8.63 6.28
C ILE A 146 -4.68 -9.51 5.41
N ARG A 147 -5.19 -10.62 5.95
CA ARG A 147 -6.12 -11.51 5.25
C ARG A 147 -7.59 -11.17 5.51
N THR A 148 -7.87 -10.18 6.34
CA THR A 148 -9.25 -9.73 6.57
C THR A 148 -9.71 -8.90 5.37
N PRO A 149 -10.95 -9.08 4.88
CA PRO A 149 -11.53 -8.18 3.90
C PRO A 149 -11.46 -6.74 4.37
N VAL A 150 -11.27 -5.79 3.45
CA VAL A 150 -11.09 -4.37 3.78
C VAL A 150 -12.27 -3.81 4.59
N TRP A 151 -13.47 -4.35 4.41
CA TRP A 151 -14.70 -3.97 5.16
C TRP A 151 -15.12 -5.00 6.22
N GLY A 152 -14.34 -6.07 6.42
CA GLY A 152 -14.69 -7.14 7.35
C GLY A 152 -16.08 -7.73 7.03
N GLU A 153 -16.96 -7.76 8.04
CA GLU A 153 -18.35 -8.19 7.91
C GLU A 153 -19.34 -7.05 7.59
N GLN A 154 -18.85 -5.82 7.43
CA GLN A 154 -19.70 -4.65 7.27
C GLN A 154 -20.13 -4.44 5.80
N ASP A 155 -21.27 -3.78 5.64
CA ASP A 155 -21.71 -3.30 4.34
C ASP A 155 -20.82 -2.15 3.85
N VAL A 156 -20.42 -2.21 2.59
CA VAL A 156 -19.69 -1.13 1.93
C VAL A 156 -20.65 0.03 1.64
N PRO A 157 -20.37 1.27 2.08
CA PRO A 157 -21.21 2.41 1.75
C PRO A 157 -21.36 2.59 0.23
N ASP A 158 -22.58 2.92 -0.24
CA ASP A 158 -22.91 3.00 -1.68
C ASP A 158 -21.92 3.83 -2.50
N ILE A 159 -21.51 5.00 -1.98
CA ILE A 159 -20.56 5.88 -2.65
C ILE A 159 -19.19 5.22 -2.83
N ILE A 160 -18.74 4.47 -1.82
CA ILE A 160 -17.47 3.75 -1.89
C ILE A 160 -17.60 2.55 -2.84
N ALA A 161 -18.74 1.84 -2.83
CA ALA A 161 -18.99 0.75 -3.76
C ALA A 161 -19.01 1.23 -5.22
N GLU A 162 -19.56 2.43 -5.49
CA GLU A 162 -19.50 3.08 -6.80
C GLU A 162 -18.05 3.41 -7.20
N ASN A 163 -17.28 4.03 -6.29
CA ASN A 163 -15.88 4.39 -6.52
C ASN A 163 -15.00 3.14 -6.76
N HIS A 164 -15.21 2.09 -5.97
CA HIS A 164 -14.55 0.80 -6.12
C HIS A 164 -14.82 0.21 -7.52
N ARG A 165 -16.08 0.20 -7.97
CA ARG A 165 -16.44 -0.24 -9.33
C ARG A 165 -15.77 0.59 -10.42
N GLY A 166 -15.73 1.92 -10.23
CA GLY A 166 -15.05 2.83 -11.15
C GLY A 166 -13.54 2.60 -11.22
N PHE A 167 -12.91 2.34 -10.07
CA PHE A 167 -11.48 2.05 -9.99
C PHE A 167 -11.13 0.69 -10.60
N LEU A 168 -11.92 -0.36 -10.32
CA LEU A 168 -11.77 -1.65 -11.00
C LEU A 168 -11.93 -1.48 -12.51
N GLY A 169 -12.94 -0.73 -12.98
CA GLY A 169 -13.11 -0.44 -14.41
C GLY A 169 -11.89 0.24 -15.05
N PHE A 170 -11.19 1.10 -14.30
CA PHE A 170 -9.91 1.66 -14.73
C PHE A 170 -8.81 0.60 -14.83
N LEU A 171 -8.66 -0.29 -13.84
CA LEU A 171 -7.66 -1.35 -13.87
C LEU A 171 -7.96 -2.39 -14.98
N PHE A 172 -9.23 -2.68 -15.26
CA PHE A 172 -9.64 -3.57 -16.36
C PHE A 172 -9.40 -3.00 -17.76
N ALA A 173 -9.21 -1.68 -17.89
CA ALA A 173 -9.08 -1.05 -19.20
C ALA A 173 -7.73 -1.31 -19.89
N ASN A 174 -6.73 -1.83 -19.17
CA ASN A 174 -5.41 -2.12 -19.71
C ASN A 174 -4.78 -3.30 -18.95
N ASP A 175 -4.31 -4.31 -19.70
CA ASP A 175 -3.70 -5.52 -19.15
C ASP A 175 -2.46 -5.25 -18.30
N ALA A 176 -1.80 -4.09 -18.49
CA ALA A 176 -0.68 -3.63 -17.66
C ALA A 176 -1.02 -3.42 -16.17
N TRP A 177 -2.29 -3.56 -15.79
CA TRP A 177 -2.78 -3.50 -14.41
C TRP A 177 -3.18 -4.85 -13.86
N THR A 178 -2.87 -5.96 -14.54
CA THR A 178 -3.33 -7.31 -14.14
C THR A 178 -2.91 -7.68 -12.74
N PHE A 179 -1.62 -7.61 -12.41
CA PHE A 179 -1.12 -7.87 -11.05
C PHE A 179 -1.77 -6.93 -10.02
N TRP A 180 -1.88 -5.64 -10.36
CA TRP A 180 -2.42 -4.62 -9.47
C TRP A 180 -3.91 -4.81 -9.17
N ARG A 181 -4.67 -5.27 -10.16
CA ARG A 181 -6.07 -5.68 -10.00
C ARG A 181 -6.17 -6.88 -9.08
N GLU A 182 -5.39 -7.93 -9.34
CA GLU A 182 -5.35 -9.14 -8.51
C GLU A 182 -5.00 -8.81 -7.05
N PHE A 183 -4.00 -7.95 -6.85
CA PHE A 183 -3.62 -7.44 -5.53
C PHE A 183 -4.75 -6.64 -4.87
N TYR A 184 -5.28 -5.61 -5.54
CA TYR A 184 -6.30 -4.75 -4.97
C TYR A 184 -7.60 -5.51 -4.64
N GLU A 185 -8.11 -6.30 -5.58
CA GLU A 185 -9.34 -7.08 -5.41
C GLU A 185 -9.15 -8.22 -4.40
N GLY A 186 -8.00 -8.89 -4.43
CA GLY A 186 -7.65 -9.91 -3.45
C GLY A 186 -7.60 -9.33 -2.03
N MET A 187 -6.94 -8.19 -1.83
CA MET A 187 -6.89 -7.54 -0.52
C MET A 187 -8.25 -7.00 -0.10
N TRP A 188 -9.02 -6.41 -1.02
CA TRP A 188 -10.38 -5.93 -0.77
C TRP A 188 -11.27 -7.02 -0.19
N ASN A 189 -11.15 -8.24 -0.72
CA ASN A 189 -11.95 -9.40 -0.32
C ASN A 189 -11.27 -10.30 0.74
N GLY A 190 -10.05 -10.00 1.18
CA GLY A 190 -9.29 -10.85 2.10
C GLY A 190 -8.82 -12.18 1.49
N THR A 191 -8.72 -12.27 0.17
CA THR A 191 -8.36 -13.49 -0.57
C THR A 191 -7.01 -13.40 -1.28
N PHE A 192 -6.21 -12.36 -1.05
CA PHE A 192 -4.89 -12.23 -1.69
C PHE A 192 -3.88 -13.24 -1.11
N ASP A 193 -3.35 -14.10 -1.96
CA ASP A 193 -2.46 -15.21 -1.58
C ASP A 193 -1.13 -15.24 -2.32
N ASN A 194 -0.95 -14.45 -3.39
CA ASN A 194 0.27 -14.41 -4.19
C ASN A 194 1.37 -13.52 -3.58
N TRP A 195 1.67 -13.75 -2.30
CA TRP A 195 2.65 -12.96 -1.53
C TRP A 195 4.09 -13.15 -2.03
N ASP A 196 4.44 -14.34 -2.52
CA ASP A 196 5.78 -14.60 -3.06
C ASP A 196 6.10 -13.66 -4.23
N LEU A 197 5.18 -13.56 -5.22
CA LEU A 197 5.33 -12.60 -6.30
C LEU A 197 5.31 -11.17 -5.78
N ALA A 198 4.40 -10.82 -4.85
CA ALA A 198 4.35 -9.47 -4.27
C ALA A 198 5.69 -9.05 -3.65
N PHE A 199 6.39 -9.94 -2.95
CA PHE A 199 7.70 -9.66 -2.38
C PHE A 199 8.78 -9.47 -3.43
N GLU A 200 8.71 -10.19 -4.57
CA GLU A 200 9.59 -9.90 -5.70
C GLU A 200 9.29 -8.55 -6.35
N VAL A 201 8.00 -8.19 -6.50
CA VAL A 201 7.59 -6.87 -6.99
C VAL A 201 8.10 -5.76 -6.08
N ILE A 202 8.00 -5.91 -4.76
CA ILE A 202 8.51 -4.91 -3.80
C ILE A 202 10.03 -4.68 -3.97
N ARG A 203 10.79 -5.72 -4.35
CA ARG A 203 12.24 -5.65 -4.56
C ARG A 203 12.65 -5.02 -5.90
N ILE A 204 11.71 -4.68 -6.79
CA ILE A 204 12.04 -3.99 -8.04
C ILE A 204 12.72 -2.65 -7.75
N GLU A 205 13.89 -2.41 -8.36
CA GLU A 205 14.65 -1.18 -8.18
C GLU A 205 13.85 0.06 -8.58
N ASP A 206 14.01 1.16 -7.83
CA ASP A 206 13.26 2.40 -8.05
C ASP A 206 13.38 2.96 -9.48
N ALA A 207 14.55 2.78 -10.11
CA ALA A 207 14.79 3.20 -11.49
C ALA A 207 13.85 2.55 -12.51
N GLU A 208 13.33 1.36 -12.22
CA GLU A 208 12.35 0.69 -13.07
C GLU A 208 10.95 1.31 -12.90
N TRP A 209 10.60 1.76 -11.69
CA TRP A 209 9.31 2.39 -11.40
C TRP A 209 9.12 3.73 -12.09
N GLU A 210 10.19 4.50 -12.26
CA GLU A 210 10.16 5.78 -12.99
C GLU A 210 9.85 5.63 -14.48
N LYS A 211 9.99 4.41 -15.05
CA LYS A 211 9.63 4.10 -16.44
C LYS A 211 8.12 3.93 -16.65
N GLY A 212 7.35 3.85 -15.56
CA GLY A 212 5.89 3.83 -15.58
C GLY A 212 5.27 2.43 -15.62
N HIS A 213 3.94 2.39 -15.52
CA HIS A 213 3.16 1.16 -15.28
C HIS A 213 3.31 0.08 -16.36
N VAL A 214 3.39 0.45 -17.65
CA VAL A 214 3.56 -0.53 -18.75
C VAL A 214 4.89 -1.27 -18.61
N HIS A 215 5.97 -0.54 -18.30
CA HIS A 215 7.28 -1.14 -18.07
C HIS A 215 7.28 -2.03 -16.82
N ILE A 216 6.65 -1.57 -15.74
CA ILE A 216 6.53 -2.36 -14.51
C ILE A 216 5.76 -3.66 -14.74
N ASP A 217 4.71 -3.65 -15.55
CA ASP A 217 3.99 -4.87 -15.92
C ASP A 217 4.91 -5.88 -16.64
N GLU A 218 5.71 -5.42 -17.61
CA GLU A 218 6.70 -6.29 -18.29
C GLU A 218 7.70 -6.90 -17.30
N VAL A 219 8.15 -6.13 -16.30
CA VAL A 219 9.03 -6.63 -15.24
C VAL A 219 8.31 -7.66 -14.37
N ILE A 220 7.07 -7.41 -13.97
CA ILE A 220 6.27 -8.33 -13.15
C ILE A 220 6.01 -9.64 -13.89
N GLU A 221 5.69 -9.60 -15.18
CA GLU A 221 5.52 -10.81 -16.00
C GLU A 221 6.84 -11.58 -16.14
N ALA A 222 7.97 -10.88 -16.24
CA ALA A 222 9.28 -11.53 -16.24
C ALA A 222 9.61 -12.21 -14.90
N LEU A 223 9.21 -11.63 -13.76
CA LEU A 223 9.31 -12.24 -12.43
C LEU A 223 8.39 -13.46 -12.31
N ARG A 224 7.13 -13.33 -12.75
CA ARG A 224 6.11 -14.40 -12.74
C ARG A 224 6.57 -15.63 -13.52
N ASP A 225 7.26 -15.43 -14.64
CA ASP A 225 7.83 -16.51 -15.46
C ASP A 225 9.17 -17.05 -14.92
N GLY A 226 9.72 -16.48 -13.85
CA GLY A 226 11.05 -16.80 -13.32
C GLY A 226 12.20 -16.43 -14.28
N ARG A 227 11.96 -15.51 -15.23
CA ARG A 227 12.95 -15.07 -16.23
C ARG A 227 13.94 -14.04 -15.68
N VAL A 228 13.60 -13.39 -14.58
CA VAL A 228 14.41 -12.38 -13.91
C VAL A 228 14.37 -12.68 -12.40
N SER A 229 15.52 -12.57 -11.73
CA SER A 229 15.56 -12.56 -10.26
C SER A 229 16.10 -11.21 -9.80
N PRO A 230 15.44 -10.53 -8.84
CA PRO A 230 15.91 -9.24 -8.34
C PRO A 230 17.33 -9.32 -7.74
N ALA A 231 17.74 -10.49 -7.22
CA ALA A 231 19.09 -10.71 -6.69
C ALA A 231 20.20 -10.70 -7.75
N SER A 232 19.89 -11.01 -9.02
CA SER A 232 20.87 -11.06 -10.10
C SER A 232 21.36 -9.68 -10.57
N THR A 233 20.63 -8.62 -10.22
CA THR A 233 20.97 -7.23 -10.56
C THR A 233 21.98 -6.66 -9.55
N GLU A 234 21.87 -7.03 -8.27
CA GLU A 234 22.79 -6.64 -7.20
C GLU A 234 24.23 -7.17 -7.48
N GLU A 235 24.34 -8.43 -7.92
CA GLU A 235 25.62 -9.09 -8.21
C GLU A 235 26.36 -8.45 -9.39
N LYS A 236 25.62 -7.97 -10.42
CA LYS A 236 26.19 -7.16 -11.51
C LYS A 236 26.71 -5.81 -11.00
N ARG A 237 26.01 -5.17 -10.07
CA ARG A 237 26.39 -3.87 -9.50
C ARG A 237 27.69 -3.95 -8.69
N THR A 238 27.85 -4.97 -7.86
CA THR A 238 29.10 -5.21 -7.12
C THR A 238 30.27 -5.53 -8.05
N THR A 239 30.01 -6.22 -9.16
CA THR A 239 31.06 -6.58 -10.12
C THR A 239 31.52 -5.36 -10.94
N GLU A 240 30.62 -4.46 -11.33
CA GLU A 240 30.97 -3.24 -12.06
C GLU A 240 31.66 -2.17 -11.19
N LEU A 241 31.34 -2.10 -9.89
CA LEU A 241 32.03 -1.22 -8.95
C LEU A 241 33.41 -1.74 -8.53
N GLY A 242 33.61 -3.06 -8.48
CA GLY A 242 34.91 -3.69 -8.20
C GLY A 242 35.91 -3.64 -9.37
N LEU A 243 35.46 -3.36 -10.59
CA LEU A 243 36.32 -3.23 -11.78
C LEU A 243 36.82 -1.80 -12.05
N LYS A 244 36.47 -0.83 -11.18
CA LYS A 244 36.89 0.58 -11.30
C LYS A 244 38.00 1.03 -10.34
N THR A 245 38.65 0.11 -9.63
CA THR A 245 39.88 0.36 -8.85
C THR A 245 41.11 -0.15 -9.58
#